data_AF-A0A970HZ62-F1
#
_entry.id   AF-A0A970HZ62-F1
#
_cell.length_a   1.000
_cell.length_b   1.000
_cell.length_c   1.000
_cell.angle_alpha   90.00
_cell.angle_beta   90.00
_cell.angle_gamma   90.00
#
_symmetry.space_group_name_H-M   'P 1'
#
loop_
_entity.id
_entity.type
_entity.pdbx_description
1 polymer ?
#
loop_
_entity_poly.entity_id
_entity_poly.type
_entity_poly.pdbx_seq_one_letter_code
_entity_poly.pdbx_strand_id
1 'polypeptide(L)'
;GINPGRLGAGATGVPFTDTIRLEQICGLSVPGIKTYETSSVFIYDMIDRYGGPEAFYGDHYISSVSPLGFTVTGRNGRQVNYNYYDSRKLTALLMDFILDSLRTQLEFGIFRDTCFCLGSGKNYRFLSELNSKHRFFDRIVPLEHPRYIMQYRLKEKQFYTDMYVQKLKTGGQ
;
A
#
# COMPACT_ATOMS: atom_id res chain seq x y z
N GLY A 1 -1.44 -2.49 -0.45
CA GLY A 1 0.01 -2.26 -0.63
C GLY A 1 0.79 -3.57 -0.54
N ILE A 2 2.12 -3.51 -0.56
CA ILE A 2 3.02 -4.69 -0.47
C ILE A 2 3.27 -5.05 1.01
N ASN A 3 4.10 -4.25 1.67
CA ASN A 3 4.35 -4.24 3.12
C ASN A 3 4.97 -2.89 3.54
N PRO A 4 4.95 -2.54 4.84
CA PRO A 4 5.56 -1.31 5.31
C PRO A 4 7.04 -1.20 4.96
N GLY A 5 7.46 0.00 4.58
CA GLY A 5 8.87 0.39 4.50
C GLY A 5 9.28 1.18 5.74
N ARG A 6 10.58 1.13 6.08
CA ARG A 6 11.12 1.75 7.31
C ARG A 6 10.80 3.25 7.47
N LEU A 7 10.74 3.99 6.37
CA LEU A 7 10.65 5.46 6.36
C LEU A 7 9.22 6.00 6.10
N GLY A 8 8.26 5.13 5.80
CA GLY A 8 6.87 5.53 5.55
C GLY A 8 5.99 5.13 6.73
N ALA A 9 5.08 4.19 6.48
CA ALA A 9 4.29 3.52 7.52
C ALA A 9 5.14 2.91 8.65
N GLY A 10 6.42 2.58 8.41
CA GLY A 10 7.32 2.14 9.48
C GLY A 10 7.68 3.24 10.51
N ALA A 11 7.45 4.52 10.18
CA ALA A 11 7.67 5.66 11.07
C ALA A 11 6.37 6.20 11.67
N THR A 12 5.27 6.18 10.91
CA THR A 12 3.98 6.75 11.34
C THR A 12 2.95 5.71 11.78
N GLY A 13 3.15 4.44 11.42
CA GLY A 13 2.12 3.39 11.54
C GLY A 13 1.02 3.47 10.47
N VAL A 14 1.01 4.51 9.64
CA VAL A 14 -0.07 4.78 8.68
C VAL A 14 0.38 4.49 7.24
N PRO A 15 -0.30 3.57 6.50
CA PRO A 15 0.06 3.20 5.13
C PRO A 15 0.15 4.39 4.18
N PHE A 16 1.30 4.54 3.50
CA PHE A 16 1.57 5.62 2.56
C PHE A 16 1.40 7.04 3.12
N THR A 17 1.56 7.22 4.43
CA THR A 17 1.50 8.54 5.07
C THR A 17 2.79 8.78 5.81
N ASP A 18 3.69 9.56 5.21
CA ASP A 18 4.88 10.06 5.90
C ASP A 18 4.51 11.16 6.90
N THR A 19 5.45 11.54 7.76
CA THR A 19 5.19 12.51 8.84
C THR A 19 4.74 13.87 8.31
N ILE A 20 5.21 14.26 7.11
CA ILE A 20 4.86 15.55 6.49
C ILE A 20 3.38 15.55 6.08
N ARG A 21 2.90 14.50 5.38
CA ARG A 21 1.48 14.43 4.97
C ARG A 21 0.56 14.16 6.15
N LEU A 22 1.02 13.41 7.15
CA LEU A 22 0.28 13.21 8.39
C LEU A 22 -0.01 14.56 9.07
N GLU A 23 1.00 15.42 9.20
CA GLU A 23 0.88 16.72 9.85
C GLU A 23 0.10 17.72 8.99
N GLN A 24 0.51 17.90 7.74
CA GLN A 24 0.00 18.98 6.89
C GLN A 24 -1.38 18.70 6.32
N ILE A 25 -1.73 17.43 6.09
CA ILE A 25 -2.99 17.06 5.43
C ILE A 25 -3.97 16.40 6.40
N CYS A 26 -3.47 15.57 7.33
CA CYS A 26 -4.33 14.88 8.30
C CYS A 26 -4.43 15.60 9.66
N GLY A 27 -3.64 16.66 9.89
CA GLY A 27 -3.64 17.40 11.15
C GLY A 27 -3.07 16.62 12.35
N LEU A 28 -2.31 15.55 12.10
CA LEU A 28 -1.75 14.66 13.13
C LEU A 28 -0.22 14.73 13.10
N SER A 29 0.43 14.95 14.25
CA SER A 29 1.89 15.04 14.34
C SER A 29 2.49 13.87 15.09
N VAL A 30 3.69 13.44 14.65
CA VAL A 30 4.51 12.44 15.34
C VAL A 30 5.78 13.13 15.85
N PRO A 31 5.99 13.20 17.17
CA PRO A 31 7.17 13.88 17.71
C PRO A 31 8.46 13.10 17.42
N GLY A 32 9.56 13.83 17.25
CA GLY A 32 10.92 13.28 17.21
C GLY A 32 11.35 12.61 15.90
N ILE A 33 10.47 12.46 14.90
CA ILE A 33 10.80 11.84 13.62
C ILE A 33 10.24 12.69 12.48
N LYS A 34 11.09 12.99 11.48
CA LYS A 34 10.66 13.55 10.19
C LYS A 34 11.07 12.63 9.07
N THR A 35 10.11 12.28 8.22
CA THR A 35 10.27 11.40 7.08
C THR A 35 9.66 12.02 5.83
N TYR A 36 10.26 11.67 4.69
CA TYR A 36 9.75 12.02 3.37
C TYR A 36 9.70 10.76 2.50
N GLU A 37 8.50 10.37 2.08
CA GLU A 37 8.29 9.24 1.17
C GLU A 37 7.63 9.70 -0.13
N THR A 38 8.28 9.46 -1.27
CA THR A 38 7.71 9.82 -2.58
C THR A 38 6.39 9.11 -2.87
N SER A 39 6.21 7.86 -2.42
CA SER A 39 4.92 7.16 -2.49
C SER A 39 3.81 7.89 -1.74
N SER A 40 4.12 8.47 -0.57
CA SER A 40 3.19 9.29 0.22
C SER A 40 2.80 10.55 -0.56
N VAL A 41 3.74 11.18 -1.29
CA VAL A 41 3.42 12.33 -2.16
C VAL A 41 2.34 11.93 -3.15
N PHE A 42 2.60 10.87 -3.93
CA PHE A 42 1.67 10.40 -4.95
C PHE A 42 0.29 10.04 -4.39
N ILE A 43 0.23 9.31 -3.28
CA ILE A 43 -1.04 8.90 -2.68
C ILE A 43 -1.84 10.12 -2.22
N TYR A 44 -1.20 11.11 -1.62
CA TYR A 44 -1.93 12.31 -1.17
C TYR A 44 -2.32 13.24 -2.32
N ASP A 45 -1.55 13.32 -3.40
CA ASP A 45 -2.02 14.01 -4.62
C ASP A 45 -3.24 13.31 -5.23
N MET A 46 -3.29 11.98 -5.15
CA MET A 46 -4.43 11.18 -5.59
C MET A 46 -5.64 11.38 -4.67
N ILE A 47 -5.44 11.39 -3.36
CA ILE A 47 -6.50 11.66 -2.36
C ILE A 47 -7.07 13.06 -2.56
N ASP A 48 -6.21 14.07 -2.77
CA ASP A 48 -6.67 15.44 -3.07
C ASP A 48 -7.56 15.46 -4.32
N ARG A 49 -7.11 14.81 -5.41
CA ARG A 49 -7.90 14.67 -6.64
C ARG A 49 -9.19 13.87 -6.47
N TYR A 50 -9.21 12.90 -5.54
CA TYR A 50 -10.38 12.09 -5.22
C TYR A 50 -11.50 12.92 -4.60
N GLY A 51 -11.14 13.94 -3.81
CA GLY A 51 -12.06 14.79 -3.03
C GLY A 51 -11.58 15.10 -1.62
N GLY A 52 -10.31 14.82 -1.31
CA GLY A 52 -9.71 15.03 0.00
C GLY A 52 -9.75 13.79 0.92
N PRO A 53 -9.06 13.86 2.07
CA PRO A 53 -8.92 12.73 2.99
C PRO A 53 -10.25 12.20 3.53
N GLU A 54 -11.19 13.07 3.89
CA GLU A 54 -12.49 12.67 4.43
C GLU A 54 -13.30 11.85 3.42
N ALA A 55 -13.36 12.31 2.17
CA ALA A 55 -14.02 11.58 1.10
C ALA A 55 -13.33 10.24 0.82
N PHE A 56 -11.99 10.25 0.67
CA PHE A 56 -11.25 9.04 0.34
C PHE A 56 -11.31 7.99 1.45
N TYR A 57 -11.04 8.36 2.71
CA TYR A 57 -11.04 7.42 3.82
C TYR A 57 -12.46 7.05 4.29
N GLY A 58 -13.50 7.80 3.89
CA GLY A 58 -14.89 7.39 4.01
C GLY A 58 -15.24 6.20 3.10
N ASP A 59 -14.59 6.10 1.94
CA ASP A 59 -14.86 5.05 0.94
C ASP A 59 -13.82 3.92 0.96
N HIS A 60 -12.58 4.20 1.36
CA HIS A 60 -11.45 3.29 1.16
C HIS A 60 -10.56 3.14 2.40
N TYR A 61 -10.17 1.89 2.64
CA TYR A 61 -9.18 1.51 3.66
C TYR A 61 -7.90 1.00 2.99
N ILE A 62 -6.76 1.59 3.34
CA ILE A 62 -5.45 1.15 2.82
C ILE A 62 -4.77 0.23 3.83
N SER A 63 -4.37 -0.96 3.35
CA SER A 63 -3.51 -1.89 4.10
C SER A 63 -2.47 -2.55 3.19
N SER A 64 -1.78 -3.58 3.68
CA SER A 64 -0.77 -4.37 2.96
C SER A 64 -0.91 -5.87 3.23
N VAL A 65 -0.45 -6.67 2.26
CA VAL A 65 -0.48 -8.14 2.33
C VAL A 65 0.29 -8.65 3.55
N SER A 66 1.51 -8.12 3.77
CA SER A 66 2.20 -8.30 5.04
C SER A 66 2.06 -7.02 5.86
N PRO A 67 1.59 -7.08 7.12
CA PRO A 67 1.53 -5.92 8.00
C PRO A 67 2.90 -5.55 8.58
N LEU A 68 3.93 -6.40 8.40
CA LEU A 68 5.29 -6.15 8.85
C LEU A 68 6.22 -5.76 7.71
N GLY A 69 7.13 -4.83 7.99
CA GLY A 69 8.23 -4.45 7.12
C GLY A 69 9.50 -5.26 7.41
N PHE A 70 10.34 -5.44 6.39
CA PHE A 70 11.60 -6.19 6.50
C PHE A 70 12.76 -5.34 6.00
N THR A 71 13.92 -5.47 6.64
CA THR A 71 15.17 -4.87 6.18
C THR A 71 16.24 -5.94 6.05
N VAL A 72 17.12 -5.77 5.07
CA VAL A 72 18.33 -6.59 4.93
C VAL A 72 19.55 -5.68 4.91
N THR A 73 20.60 -6.07 5.61
CA THR A 73 21.88 -5.36 5.59
C THR A 73 22.72 -5.88 4.43
N GLY A 74 23.01 -5.01 3.46
CA GLY A 74 23.87 -5.35 2.33
C GLY A 74 25.35 -5.47 2.72
N ARG A 75 26.18 -5.93 1.78
CA ARG A 75 27.65 -6.09 1.97
C ARG A 75 28.35 -4.78 2.35
N ASN A 76 27.79 -3.65 1.97
CA ASN A 76 28.30 -2.31 2.29
C ASN A 76 27.74 -1.74 3.61
N GLY A 77 27.11 -2.57 4.46
CA GLY A 77 26.49 -2.16 5.71
C GLY A 77 25.17 -1.39 5.55
N ARG A 78 24.73 -1.10 4.31
CA ARG A 78 23.50 -0.35 4.07
C ARG A 78 22.28 -1.24 4.26
N GLN A 79 21.36 -0.81 5.11
CA GLN A 79 20.04 -1.44 5.21
C GLN A 79 19.17 -1.05 4.01
N VAL A 80 18.52 -2.03 3.40
CA VAL A 80 17.53 -1.82 2.34
C VAL A 80 16.21 -2.45 2.74
N ASN A 81 15.09 -1.80 2.35
CA ASN A 81 13.76 -2.39 2.52
C ASN A 81 13.65 -3.66 1.67
N TYR A 82 12.96 -4.65 2.20
CA TYR A 82 12.78 -5.96 1.58
C TYR A 82 11.29 -6.30 1.56
N ASN A 83 10.82 -6.84 0.43
CA ASN A 83 9.42 -7.23 0.30
C ASN A 83 9.21 -8.66 0.78
N TYR A 84 8.01 -8.96 1.26
CA TYR A 84 7.65 -10.32 1.71
C TYR A 84 7.84 -11.40 0.60
N TYR A 85 7.81 -11.01 -0.67
CA TYR A 85 8.00 -11.89 -1.84
C TYR A 85 9.43 -11.89 -2.43
N ASP A 86 10.39 -11.18 -1.85
CA ASP A 86 11.73 -11.06 -2.44
C ASP A 86 12.56 -12.34 -2.28
N SER A 87 12.23 -13.22 -1.33
CA SER A 87 12.75 -14.59 -1.29
C SER A 87 11.66 -15.62 -1.01
N ARG A 88 11.75 -16.79 -1.67
CA ARG A 88 10.83 -17.91 -1.42
C ARG A 88 10.81 -18.36 0.03
N LYS A 89 11.99 -18.34 0.69
CA LYS A 89 12.12 -18.70 2.10
C LYS A 89 11.34 -17.74 3.00
N LEU A 90 11.49 -16.43 2.80
CA LEU A 90 10.75 -15.44 3.57
C LEU A 90 9.25 -15.55 3.33
N THR A 91 8.83 -15.69 2.08
CA THR A 91 7.41 -15.85 1.73
C THR A 91 6.79 -17.06 2.41
N ALA A 92 7.48 -18.21 2.42
CA ALA A 92 7.00 -19.42 3.07
C ALA A 92 6.88 -19.25 4.59
N LEU A 93 7.88 -18.61 5.23
CA LEU A 93 7.87 -18.35 6.67
C LEU A 93 6.75 -17.39 7.10
N LEU A 94 6.35 -16.47 6.23
CA LEU A 94 5.32 -15.48 6.52
C LEU A 94 3.91 -15.92 6.11
N MET A 95 3.74 -17.07 5.46
CA MET A 95 2.47 -17.42 4.82
C MET A 95 1.31 -17.46 5.81
N ASP A 96 1.47 -18.18 6.92
CA ASP A 96 0.41 -18.29 7.95
C ASP A 96 0.09 -16.92 8.54
N PHE A 97 1.12 -16.12 8.85
CA PHE A 97 0.95 -14.77 9.36
C PHE A 97 0.25 -13.82 8.38
N ILE A 98 0.55 -13.92 7.08
CA ILE A 98 -0.13 -13.16 6.02
C ILE A 98 -1.61 -13.56 5.96
N LEU A 99 -1.90 -14.86 5.98
CA LEU A 99 -3.28 -15.36 5.93
C LEU A 99 -4.09 -14.89 7.14
N ASP A 100 -3.52 -14.98 8.33
CA ASP A 100 -4.18 -14.52 9.56
C ASP A 100 -4.36 -13.01 9.55
N SER A 101 -3.35 -12.24 9.12
CA SER A 101 -3.49 -10.78 8.97
C SER A 101 -4.60 -10.40 7.97
N LEU A 102 -4.68 -11.07 6.83
CA LEU A 102 -5.72 -10.80 5.84
C LEU A 102 -7.11 -11.13 6.39
N ARG A 103 -7.26 -12.28 7.06
CA ARG A 103 -8.53 -12.69 7.69
C ARG A 103 -8.98 -11.67 8.73
N THR A 104 -8.08 -11.25 9.61
CA THR A 104 -8.38 -10.21 10.62
C THR A 104 -8.83 -8.91 9.96
N GLN A 105 -8.15 -8.45 8.90
CA GLN A 105 -8.54 -7.22 8.21
C GLN A 105 -9.91 -7.33 7.54
N LEU A 106 -10.27 -8.50 7.05
CA LEU A 106 -11.59 -8.77 6.47
C LEU A 106 -12.73 -8.71 7.50
N GLU A 107 -12.43 -8.79 8.80
CA GLU A 107 -13.40 -8.65 9.90
C GLU A 107 -13.71 -7.20 10.25
N PHE A 108 -12.98 -6.22 9.69
CA PHE A 108 -13.21 -4.79 9.94
C PHE A 108 -14.48 -4.23 9.28
N GLY A 109 -15.29 -5.07 8.64
CA GLY A 109 -16.49 -4.65 7.93
C GLY A 109 -16.21 -4.10 6.52
N ILE A 110 -15.10 -4.49 5.89
CA ILE A 110 -14.75 -4.06 4.53
C ILE A 110 -15.58 -4.79 3.48
N PHE A 111 -16.03 -4.07 2.44
CA PHE A 111 -16.63 -4.67 1.27
C PHE A 111 -15.64 -5.58 0.54
N ARG A 112 -16.13 -6.72 0.04
CA ARG A 112 -15.31 -7.79 -0.54
C ARG A 112 -15.53 -7.97 -2.04
N ASP A 113 -16.31 -7.10 -2.67
CA ASP A 113 -16.51 -7.10 -4.12
C ASP A 113 -15.18 -6.82 -4.85
N THR A 114 -14.41 -5.82 -4.40
CA THR A 114 -13.23 -5.34 -5.12
C THR A 114 -12.07 -5.04 -4.19
N CYS A 115 -10.93 -5.70 -4.41
CA CYS A 115 -9.64 -5.34 -3.79
C CYS A 115 -8.71 -4.66 -4.79
N PHE A 116 -8.24 -3.45 -4.46
CA PHE A 116 -7.22 -2.77 -5.25
C PHE A 116 -5.81 -3.16 -4.82
N CYS A 117 -5.07 -3.82 -5.71
CA CYS A 117 -3.71 -4.27 -5.44
C CYS A 117 -2.67 -3.27 -5.98
N LEU A 118 -2.04 -2.51 -5.08
CA LEU A 118 -0.95 -1.61 -5.44
C LEU A 118 0.33 -2.44 -5.73
N GLY A 119 0.70 -2.55 -7.00
CA GLY A 119 1.80 -3.35 -7.51
C GLY A 119 1.33 -4.43 -8.50
N SER A 120 1.34 -4.10 -9.79
CA SER A 120 0.89 -4.95 -10.91
C SER A 120 1.77 -6.18 -11.18
N GLY A 121 2.97 -6.26 -10.60
CA GLY A 121 3.90 -7.36 -10.75
C GLY A 121 3.71 -8.50 -9.75
N LYS A 122 4.74 -8.75 -8.92
CA LYS A 122 4.77 -9.87 -7.96
C LYS A 122 3.65 -9.80 -6.91
N ASN A 123 3.31 -8.60 -6.44
CA ASN A 123 2.25 -8.39 -5.43
C ASN A 123 0.89 -8.88 -5.95
N TYR A 124 0.49 -8.41 -7.14
CA TYR A 124 -0.74 -8.82 -7.78
C TYR A 124 -0.80 -10.32 -8.04
N ARG A 125 0.29 -10.92 -8.56
CA ARG A 125 0.35 -12.37 -8.79
C ARG A 125 0.14 -13.16 -7.49
N PHE A 126 0.84 -12.77 -6.43
CA PHE A 126 0.74 -13.43 -5.13
C PHE A 126 -0.68 -13.32 -4.55
N LEU A 127 -1.24 -12.11 -4.50
CA LEU A 127 -2.57 -11.88 -3.94
C LEU A 127 -3.66 -12.58 -4.76
N SER A 128 -3.53 -12.61 -6.09
CA SER A 128 -4.46 -13.33 -6.98
C SER A 128 -4.42 -14.83 -6.76
N GLU A 129 -3.24 -15.41 -6.55
CA GLU A 129 -3.10 -16.83 -6.24
C GLU A 129 -3.68 -17.18 -4.86
N LEU A 130 -3.51 -16.31 -3.86
CA LEU A 130 -4.19 -16.52 -2.58
C LEU A 130 -5.71 -16.38 -2.71
N ASN A 131 -6.18 -15.41 -3.48
CA ASN A 131 -7.60 -15.17 -3.64
C ASN A 131 -8.30 -16.29 -4.41
N SER A 132 -7.63 -16.95 -5.36
CA SER A 132 -8.21 -18.13 -6.04
C SER A 132 -8.41 -19.31 -5.08
N LYS A 133 -7.58 -19.41 -4.04
CA LYS A 133 -7.66 -20.46 -3.01
C LYS A 133 -8.65 -20.14 -1.89
N HIS A 134 -8.68 -18.88 -1.45
CA HIS A 134 -9.41 -18.47 -0.24
C HIS A 134 -10.65 -17.61 -0.50
N ARG A 135 -10.82 -17.08 -1.71
CA ARG A 135 -11.94 -16.21 -2.10
C ARG A 135 -12.17 -15.05 -1.11
N PHE A 136 -11.09 -14.33 -0.80
CA PHE A 136 -11.16 -13.16 0.06
C PHE A 136 -11.97 -12.02 -0.56
N PHE A 137 -11.88 -11.87 -1.89
CA PHE A 137 -12.56 -10.85 -2.67
C PHE A 137 -13.13 -11.44 -3.98
N ASP A 138 -14.20 -10.86 -4.53
CA ASP A 138 -14.77 -11.30 -5.81
C ASP A 138 -13.81 -11.02 -6.97
N ARG A 139 -13.16 -9.85 -6.97
CA ARG A 139 -12.11 -9.49 -7.93
C ARG A 139 -10.96 -8.71 -7.29
N ILE A 140 -9.79 -8.84 -7.90
CA ILE A 140 -8.61 -8.03 -7.57
C ILE A 140 -8.27 -7.17 -8.78
N VAL A 141 -8.17 -5.86 -8.56
CA VAL A 141 -7.83 -4.89 -9.60
C VAL A 141 -6.41 -4.39 -9.38
N PRO A 142 -5.46 -4.64 -10.29
CA PRO A 142 -4.11 -4.14 -10.16
C PRO A 142 -4.03 -2.64 -10.47
N LEU A 143 -3.23 -1.95 -9.66
CA LEU A 143 -2.80 -0.56 -9.86
C LEU A 143 -1.27 -0.48 -9.82
N GLU A 144 -0.68 0.41 -10.62
CA GLU A 144 0.78 0.58 -10.61
C GLU A 144 1.26 1.12 -9.27
N HIS A 145 2.28 0.52 -8.66
CA HIS A 145 2.67 0.91 -7.31
C HIS A 145 3.13 2.38 -7.25
N PRO A 146 2.73 3.18 -6.23
CA PRO A 146 3.12 4.60 -6.13
C PRO A 146 4.63 4.83 -6.24
N ARG A 147 5.44 3.99 -5.57
CA ARG A 147 6.91 4.00 -5.73
C ARG A 147 7.35 3.83 -7.19
N TYR A 148 6.77 2.90 -7.94
CA TYR A 148 7.13 2.68 -9.35
C TYR A 148 6.81 3.93 -10.17
N ILE A 149 5.63 4.51 -9.96
CA ILE A 149 5.21 5.73 -10.66
C ILE A 149 6.20 6.87 -10.38
N MET A 150 6.50 7.11 -9.11
CA MET A 150 7.40 8.19 -8.70
C MET A 150 8.86 7.99 -9.13
N GLN A 151 9.31 6.74 -9.32
CA GLN A 151 10.68 6.44 -9.73
C GLN A 151 10.87 6.39 -11.24
N TYR A 152 9.90 5.87 -11.98
CA TYR A 152 10.06 5.51 -13.39
C TYR A 152 9.07 6.20 -14.33
N ARG A 153 7.97 6.74 -13.81
CA ARG A 153 6.86 7.32 -14.58
C ARG A 153 6.46 8.70 -14.09
N LEU A 154 7.40 9.46 -13.51
CA LEU A 154 7.11 10.76 -12.89
C LEU A 154 6.48 11.75 -13.89
N LYS A 155 6.89 11.72 -15.16
CA LYS A 155 6.29 12.55 -16.24
C LYS A 155 4.82 12.22 -16.51
N GLU A 156 4.39 11.01 -16.17
CA GLU A 156 3.03 10.49 -16.37
C GLU A 156 2.23 10.52 -15.05
N LYS A 157 2.73 11.17 -14.00
CA LYS A 157 2.10 11.19 -12.66
C LYS A 157 0.62 11.57 -12.71
N GLN A 158 0.27 12.63 -13.45
CA GLN A 158 -1.12 13.08 -13.57
C GLN A 158 -2.03 12.01 -14.18
N PHE A 159 -1.57 11.35 -15.24
CA PHE A 159 -2.30 10.25 -15.87
C PHE A 159 -2.58 9.11 -14.87
N TYR A 160 -1.58 8.73 -14.07
CA TYR A 160 -1.77 7.70 -13.05
C TYR A 160 -2.71 8.16 -11.93
N THR A 161 -2.63 9.41 -11.50
CA THR A 161 -3.56 9.98 -10.50
C THR A 161 -5.01 9.93 -10.99
N ASP A 162 -5.28 10.39 -12.21
CA ASP A 162 -6.64 10.37 -12.78
C ASP A 162 -7.14 8.93 -12.99
N MET A 163 -6.27 8.02 -13.44
CA MET A 163 -6.59 6.60 -13.59
C MET A 163 -6.93 5.93 -12.25
N TYR A 164 -6.20 6.25 -11.18
CA TYR A 164 -6.51 5.78 -9.83
C TYR A 164 -7.91 6.25 -9.41
N VAL A 165 -8.18 7.55 -9.49
CA VAL A 165 -9.46 8.14 -9.07
C VAL A 165 -10.62 7.55 -9.86
N GLN A 166 -10.47 7.40 -11.18
CA GLN A 166 -11.48 6.78 -12.02
C GLN A 166 -11.81 5.37 -11.54
N LYS A 167 -10.79 4.51 -11.38
CA LYS A 167 -11.00 3.11 -10.96
C LYS A 167 -11.60 3.00 -9.56
N LEU A 168 -11.11 3.80 -8.62
CA LEU A 168 -11.57 3.80 -7.23
C LEU A 168 -13.05 4.19 -7.13
N LYS A 169 -13.48 5.24 -7.85
CA LYS A 169 -14.90 5.67 -7.85
C LYS A 169 -15.83 4.71 -8.59
N THR A 170 -15.37 4.09 -9.69
CA THR A 170 -16.20 3.13 -10.45
C THR A 170 -16.23 1.73 -9.86
N GLY A 171 -15.25 1.37 -9.04
CA GLY A 171 -15.07 0.01 -8.56
C GLY A 171 -15.87 -0.34 -7.31
N GLY A 172 -16.46 0.65 -6.63
CA GLY A 172 -17.35 0.47 -5.48
C GLY A 172 -18.85 0.51 -5.81
N GLN A 173 -19.21 0.40 -7.10
CA GLN A 173 -20.59 0.26 -7.58
C GLN A 173 -20.86 -1.17 -8.07
#